data_AF-A0A951T3P4-F1
#
_entry.id   AF-A0A951T3P4-F1
#
_cell.length_a   1.000
_cell.length_b   1.000
_cell.length_c   1.000
_cell.angle_alpha   90.00
_cell.angle_beta   90.00
_cell.angle_gamma   90.00
#
_symmetry.space_group_name_H-M   'P 1'
#
loop_
_entity.id
_entity.type
_entity.pdbx_description
1 polymer ?
#
loop_
_entity_poly.entity_id
_entity_poly.type
_entity_poly.pdbx_seq_one_letter_code
_entity_poly.pdbx_strand_id
1 'polypeptide(L)'
;TCPETAAREFPQHSRHDQMERALARAGFNEDSLHEIATSGNPGAEGVATRATTGAVMSAAAQSSHAEAALSLERVERLVSMIPDMEDLKASMDHNTRVTAELAIAMTRMWELEAIQTLGAGNTGVVDAATVAEERRYMDFTLPSLQP
;
A
#
# COMPACT_ATOMS: atom_id res chain seq x y z
N THR A 1 -11.36 4.15 -35.69
CA THR A 1 -12.03 4.54 -34.43
C THR A 1 -11.20 4.02 -33.28
N CYS A 2 -10.55 4.92 -32.55
CA CYS A 2 -9.80 4.54 -31.34
C CYS A 2 -10.81 4.16 -30.23
N PRO A 3 -10.60 3.07 -29.47
CA PRO A 3 -11.35 2.88 -28.25
C PRO A 3 -10.67 3.68 -27.14
N GLU A 4 -11.15 4.90 -26.98
CA GLU A 4 -11.04 5.70 -25.76
C GLU A 4 -12.05 5.12 -24.76
N THR A 5 -11.62 4.23 -23.85
CA THR A 5 -12.21 3.92 -22.53
C THR A 5 -11.62 2.61 -21.99
N ALA A 6 -10.47 2.72 -21.33
CA ALA A 6 -10.03 1.71 -20.36
C ALA A 6 -9.39 2.43 -19.17
N ALA A 7 -10.10 3.41 -18.62
CA ALA A 7 -9.94 3.70 -17.21
C ALA A 7 -10.39 2.43 -16.47
N ARG A 8 -9.42 1.58 -16.11
CA ARG A 8 -9.66 0.43 -15.24
C ARG A 8 -10.22 0.98 -13.93
N GLU A 9 -11.54 0.93 -13.77
CA GLU A 9 -12.15 0.85 -12.45
C GLU A 9 -11.65 -0.45 -11.81
N PHE A 10 -10.52 -0.35 -11.11
CA PHE A 10 -10.20 -1.33 -10.09
C PHE A 10 -11.36 -1.32 -9.09
N PRO A 11 -11.92 -2.48 -8.72
CA PRO A 11 -13.08 -2.50 -7.84
C PRO A 11 -12.66 -1.93 -6.50
N GLN A 12 -13.06 -0.68 -6.23
CA GLN A 12 -12.77 0.03 -4.98
C GLN A 12 -13.26 -0.78 -3.76
N HIS A 13 -14.31 -1.59 -3.96
CA HIS A 13 -14.81 -2.58 -3.00
C HIS A 13 -13.72 -3.57 -2.51
N SER A 14 -12.88 -4.10 -3.39
CA SER A 14 -11.86 -5.10 -3.00
C SER A 14 -10.83 -4.53 -2.03
N ARG A 15 -10.48 -3.25 -2.17
CA ARG A 15 -9.46 -2.60 -1.34
C ARG A 15 -10.02 -2.25 0.05
N HIS A 16 -11.29 -1.84 0.10
CA HIS A 16 -12.01 -1.63 1.35
C HIS A 16 -12.11 -2.93 2.16
N ASP A 17 -12.53 -4.02 1.52
CA ASP A 17 -12.64 -5.33 2.18
C ASP A 17 -11.28 -5.87 2.67
N GLN A 18 -10.20 -5.55 1.96
CA GLN A 18 -8.84 -5.90 2.39
C GLN A 18 -8.39 -5.06 3.59
N MET A 19 -8.76 -3.78 3.62
CA MET A 19 -8.49 -2.87 4.74
C MET A 19 -9.26 -3.33 5.99
N GLU A 20 -10.55 -3.60 5.88
CA GLU A 20 -11.36 -4.14 6.99
C GLU A 20 -10.79 -5.44 7.52
N ARG A 21 -10.38 -6.37 6.64
CA ARG A 21 -9.72 -7.61 7.05
C ARG A 21 -8.38 -7.37 7.75
N ALA A 22 -7.61 -6.37 7.33
CA ALA A 22 -6.37 -6.00 7.99
C ALA A 22 -6.63 -5.41 9.40
N LEU A 23 -7.65 -4.56 9.54
CA LEU A 23 -8.09 -4.02 10.84
C LEU A 23 -8.59 -5.12 11.78
N ALA A 24 -9.44 -6.02 11.27
CA ALA A 24 -9.97 -7.14 12.04
C ALA A 24 -8.85 -8.07 12.56
N ARG A 25 -7.81 -8.32 11.75
CA ARG A 25 -6.62 -9.08 12.17
C ARG A 25 -5.83 -8.38 13.28
N ALA A 26 -5.85 -7.06 13.30
CA ALA A 26 -5.26 -6.25 14.36
C ALA A 26 -6.16 -6.11 15.60
N GLY A 27 -7.32 -6.78 15.61
CA GLY A 27 -8.28 -6.77 16.73
C GLY A 27 -9.25 -5.59 16.70
N PHE A 28 -9.30 -4.83 15.60
CA PHE A 28 -10.16 -3.67 15.46
C PHE A 28 -11.37 -3.96 14.56
N ASN A 29 -12.55 -3.51 14.97
CA ASN A 29 -13.72 -3.36 14.11
C ASN A 29 -14.06 -1.87 13.95
N GLU A 30 -14.94 -1.55 13.00
CA GLU A 30 -15.30 -0.16 12.67
C GLU A 30 -15.84 0.61 13.88
N ASP A 31 -16.72 -0.03 14.66
CA ASP A 31 -17.32 0.57 15.87
C ASP A 31 -16.25 0.89 16.93
N SER A 32 -15.35 -0.05 17.22
CA SER A 32 -14.28 0.13 18.21
C SER A 32 -13.27 1.18 17.75
N LEU A 33 -12.97 1.25 16.45
CA LEU A 33 -12.10 2.28 15.89
C LEU A 33 -12.73 3.66 16.01
N HIS A 34 -14.02 3.77 15.70
CA HIS A 34 -14.74 5.03 15.83
C HIS A 34 -14.77 5.50 17.28
N GLU A 35 -15.10 4.62 18.23
CA GLU A 35 -15.08 4.93 19.66
C GLU A 35 -13.70 5.43 20.13
N ILE A 36 -12.64 4.73 19.77
CA ILE A 36 -11.25 5.08 20.12
C ILE A 36 -10.85 6.42 19.46
N ALA A 37 -11.20 6.62 18.19
CA ALA A 37 -10.87 7.82 17.41
C ALA A 37 -11.64 9.08 17.87
N THR A 38 -12.78 8.92 18.53
CA THR A 38 -13.57 10.04 19.09
C THR A 38 -13.49 10.13 20.61
N SER A 39 -12.59 9.38 21.24
CA SER A 39 -12.53 9.22 22.69
C SER A 39 -12.07 10.48 23.43
N GLY A 40 -11.50 11.48 22.74
CA GLY A 40 -10.91 12.68 23.35
C GLY A 40 -9.61 12.38 24.11
N ASN A 41 -9.12 11.13 24.09
CA ASN A 41 -7.85 10.73 24.64
C ASN A 41 -6.81 10.69 23.51
N PRO A 42 -5.84 11.62 23.49
CA PRO A 42 -4.85 11.70 22.40
C PRO A 42 -4.07 10.41 22.16
N GLY A 43 -3.80 9.63 23.21
CA GLY A 43 -3.11 8.35 23.09
C GLY A 43 -3.95 7.29 22.41
N ALA A 44 -5.24 7.23 22.73
CA ALA A 44 -6.20 6.32 22.12
C ALA A 44 -6.45 6.69 20.65
N GLU A 45 -6.70 7.97 20.38
CA GLU A 45 -6.87 8.50 19.01
C GLU A 45 -5.62 8.24 18.13
N GLY A 46 -4.43 8.35 18.71
CA GLY A 46 -3.17 8.01 18.05
C GLY A 46 -3.02 6.51 17.74
N VAL A 47 -3.57 5.61 18.57
CA VAL A 47 -3.62 4.16 18.28
C VAL A 47 -4.57 3.88 17.12
N ALA A 48 -5.78 4.46 17.12
CA ALA A 48 -6.72 4.30 16.02
C ALA A 48 -6.13 4.81 14.69
N THR A 49 -5.49 5.98 14.69
CA THR A 49 -4.84 6.54 13.50
C THR A 49 -3.77 5.60 12.95
N ARG A 50 -2.90 5.06 13.82
CA ARG A 50 -1.84 4.13 13.40
C ARG A 50 -2.40 2.81 12.87
N ALA A 51 -3.43 2.26 13.52
CA ALA A 51 -4.11 1.05 13.08
C ALA A 51 -4.72 1.23 11.69
N THR A 52 -5.45 2.32 11.47
CA THR A 52 -6.06 2.66 10.18
C THR A 52 -5.01 2.85 9.10
N THR A 53 -3.95 3.62 9.36
CA THR A 53 -2.84 3.80 8.40
C THR A 53 -2.20 2.45 8.05
N GLY A 54 -1.87 1.63 9.05
CA GLY A 54 -1.29 0.30 8.82
C GLY A 54 -2.20 -0.61 7.99
N ALA A 55 -3.51 -0.58 8.22
CA ALA A 55 -4.47 -1.36 7.45
C ALA A 55 -4.61 -0.89 6.01
N VAL A 56 -4.69 0.42 5.76
CA VAL A 56 -4.71 0.99 4.40
C VAL A 56 -3.45 0.58 3.65
N MET A 57 -2.29 0.67 4.28
CA MET A 57 -1.02 0.25 3.69
C MET A 57 -0.97 -1.25 3.40
N SER A 58 -1.49 -2.08 4.30
CA SER A 58 -1.58 -3.54 4.10
C SER A 58 -2.50 -3.88 2.91
N ALA A 59 -3.66 -3.24 2.83
CA ALA A 59 -4.59 -3.40 1.72
C ALA A 59 -3.98 -2.93 0.38
N ALA A 60 -3.27 -1.81 0.39
CA ALA A 60 -2.55 -1.31 -0.78
C ALA A 60 -1.48 -2.32 -1.22
N ALA A 61 -0.65 -2.80 -0.29
CA ALA A 61 0.39 -3.79 -0.60
C ALA A 61 -0.19 -5.09 -1.17
N GLN A 62 -1.26 -5.63 -0.57
CA GLN A 62 -1.94 -6.82 -1.06
C GLN A 62 -2.52 -6.62 -2.47
N SER A 63 -3.14 -5.47 -2.73
CA SER A 63 -3.63 -5.10 -4.06
C SER A 63 -2.48 -5.04 -5.07
N SER A 64 -1.38 -4.36 -4.74
CA SER A 64 -0.20 -4.25 -5.62
C SER A 64 0.42 -5.61 -5.91
N HIS A 65 0.49 -6.52 -4.93
CA HIS A 65 0.95 -7.90 -5.15
C HIS A 65 0.05 -8.66 -6.12
N ALA A 66 -1.28 -8.57 -5.98
CA ALA A 66 -2.21 -9.22 -6.90
C ALA A 66 -2.09 -8.67 -8.33
N GLU A 67 -1.94 -7.35 -8.47
CA GLU A 67 -1.76 -6.70 -9.78
C GLU A 67 -0.43 -7.06 -10.45
N ALA A 68 0.63 -7.21 -9.66
CA ALA A 68 1.92 -7.69 -10.16
C ALA A 68 1.80 -9.13 -10.70
N ALA A 69 1.12 -10.03 -9.98
CA ALA A 69 0.87 -11.40 -10.43
C ALA A 69 0.07 -11.46 -11.74
N LEU A 70 -0.99 -10.66 -11.86
CA LEU A 70 -1.76 -10.55 -13.11
C LEU A 70 -0.92 -9.99 -14.27
N SER A 71 0.03 -9.11 -13.99
CA SER A 71 0.93 -8.56 -15.00
C SER A 71 1.93 -9.61 -15.49
N LEU A 72 2.42 -10.46 -14.59
CA LEU A 72 3.25 -11.61 -14.95
C LEU A 72 2.51 -12.58 -15.87
N GLU A 73 1.27 -12.97 -15.52
CA GLU A 73 0.45 -13.86 -16.36
C GLU A 73 0.23 -13.30 -17.78
N ARG A 74 0.04 -11.97 -17.91
CA ARG A 74 -0.07 -11.31 -19.22
C ARG A 74 1.23 -11.39 -20.01
N VAL A 75 2.38 -11.15 -19.36
CA VAL A 75 3.70 -11.25 -20.01
C VAL A 75 3.96 -12.70 -20.46
N GLU A 76 3.67 -13.70 -19.62
CA GLU A 76 3.80 -15.12 -19.95
C GLU A 76 2.95 -15.49 -21.17
N ARG A 77 1.70 -15.03 -21.23
CA ARG A 77 0.82 -15.22 -22.38
C ARG A 77 1.44 -14.62 -23.64
N LEU A 78 1.97 -13.40 -23.58
CA LEU A 78 2.62 -12.78 -24.73
C LEU A 78 3.87 -13.54 -25.16
N VAL A 79 4.70 -13.99 -24.21
CA VAL A 79 5.89 -14.79 -24.51
C VAL A 79 5.51 -16.10 -25.20
N SER A 80 4.43 -16.76 -24.77
CA SER A 80 3.96 -18.01 -25.37
C SER A 80 3.55 -17.88 -26.85
N MET A 81 3.18 -16.67 -27.30
CA MET A 81 2.78 -16.40 -28.67
C MET A 81 3.97 -16.15 -29.61
N ILE A 82 5.18 -15.90 -29.08
CA ILE A 82 6.37 -15.57 -29.88
C ILE A 82 6.68 -16.58 -31.00
N PRO A 83 6.60 -17.91 -30.77
CA PRO A 83 6.95 -18.89 -31.80
C PRO A 83 6.05 -18.86 -33.03
N ASP A 84 4.82 -18.36 -32.88
CA ASP A 84 3.78 -18.41 -33.92
C ASP A 84 3.70 -17.11 -34.76
N MET A 85 4.70 -16.24 -34.69
CA MET A 85 4.74 -14.99 -35.47
C MET A 85 5.07 -15.26 -36.94
N GLU A 86 4.16 -14.88 -37.84
CA GLU A 86 4.21 -15.18 -39.27
C GLU A 86 5.34 -14.45 -40.02
N ASP A 87 5.62 -13.20 -39.65
CA ASP A 87 6.65 -12.38 -40.31
C ASP A 87 7.37 -11.43 -39.33
N LEU A 88 8.39 -10.73 -39.85
CA LEU A 88 9.18 -9.77 -39.07
C LEU A 88 8.33 -8.62 -38.53
N LYS A 89 7.32 -8.15 -39.27
CA LYS A 89 6.47 -7.06 -38.83
C LYS A 89 5.61 -7.50 -37.64
N ALA A 90 5.00 -8.68 -37.71
CA ALA A 90 4.27 -9.30 -36.61
C ALA A 90 5.16 -9.46 -35.37
N SER A 91 6.40 -9.92 -35.55
CA SER A 91 7.36 -10.02 -34.44
C SER A 91 7.73 -8.66 -33.83
N MET A 92 7.90 -7.60 -34.63
CA MET A 92 8.22 -6.25 -34.14
C MET A 92 7.04 -5.60 -33.42
N ASP A 93 5.83 -5.73 -33.99
CA ASP A 93 4.60 -5.23 -33.38
C ASP A 93 4.36 -5.96 -32.03
N HIS A 94 4.62 -7.27 -31.99
CA HIS A 94 4.54 -8.07 -30.76
C HIS A 94 5.59 -7.68 -29.72
N ASN A 95 6.84 -7.45 -30.12
CA ASN A 95 7.89 -6.97 -29.20
C ASN A 95 7.55 -5.61 -28.58
N THR A 96 6.94 -4.71 -29.36
CA THR A 96 6.45 -3.41 -28.84
C THR A 96 5.36 -3.63 -27.79
N ARG A 97 4.45 -4.57 -28.01
CA ARG A 97 3.42 -4.93 -27.04
C ARG A 97 3.99 -5.55 -25.77
N VAL A 98 4.94 -6.48 -25.89
CA VAL A 98 5.65 -7.08 -24.73
C VAL A 98 6.36 -5.99 -23.93
N THR A 99 7.03 -5.06 -24.60
CA THR A 99 7.74 -3.93 -23.95
C THR A 99 6.77 -3.02 -23.20
N ALA A 100 5.62 -2.70 -23.80
CA ALA A 100 4.59 -1.91 -23.13
C ALA A 100 4.04 -2.60 -21.87
N GLU A 101 3.76 -3.90 -21.94
CA GLU A 101 3.29 -4.67 -20.77
C GLU A 101 4.37 -4.83 -19.70
N LEU A 102 5.64 -4.97 -20.09
CA LEU A 102 6.76 -4.96 -19.16
C LEU A 102 6.90 -3.62 -18.43
N ALA A 103 6.76 -2.49 -19.14
CA ALA A 103 6.79 -1.16 -18.53
C ALA A 103 5.63 -0.96 -17.53
N ILE A 104 4.45 -1.47 -17.85
CA ILE A 104 3.31 -1.49 -16.92
C ILE A 104 3.63 -2.35 -15.70
N ALA A 105 4.17 -3.56 -15.89
CA ALA A 105 4.54 -4.45 -14.79
C ALA A 105 5.60 -3.82 -13.87
N MET A 106 6.60 -3.15 -14.44
CA MET A 106 7.61 -2.39 -13.68
C MET A 106 6.99 -1.26 -12.87
N THR A 107 6.03 -0.53 -13.43
CA THR A 107 5.31 0.53 -12.71
C THR A 107 4.59 -0.03 -11.48
N ARG A 108 3.98 -1.22 -11.59
CA ARG A 108 3.35 -1.90 -10.44
C ARG A 108 4.35 -2.33 -9.37
N MET A 109 5.56 -2.73 -9.76
CA MET A 109 6.63 -3.03 -8.81
C MET A 109 7.12 -1.77 -8.09
N TRP A 110 7.28 -0.65 -8.81
CA TRP A 110 7.63 0.63 -8.19
C TRP A 110 6.54 1.14 -7.23
N GLU A 111 5.27 0.97 -7.55
CA GLU A 111 4.16 1.27 -6.63
C GLU A 111 4.28 0.48 -5.33
N LEU A 112 4.62 -0.82 -5.41
CA LEU A 112 4.83 -1.66 -4.23
C LEU A 112 6.06 -1.23 -3.40
N GLU A 113 7.18 -0.91 -4.05
CA GLU A 113 8.37 -0.38 -3.38
C GLU A 113 8.10 0.97 -2.70
N ALA A 114 7.30 1.83 -3.33
CA ALA A 114 6.85 3.08 -2.73
C ALA A 114 5.99 2.84 -1.48
N ILE A 115 5.05 1.88 -1.51
CA ILE A 115 4.26 1.49 -0.34
C ILE A 115 5.17 1.01 0.80
N GLN A 116 6.17 0.17 0.50
CA GLN A 116 7.13 -0.29 1.50
C GLN A 116 7.96 0.86 2.10
N THR A 117 8.44 1.76 1.25
CA THR A 117 9.21 2.94 1.66
C THR A 117 8.39 3.87 2.56
N LEU A 118 7.14 4.14 2.18
CA LEU A 118 6.21 4.91 3.01
C LEU A 118 5.93 4.22 4.34
N GLY A 119 5.87 2.89 4.37
CA GLY A 119 5.59 2.12 5.58
C GLY A 119 6.74 2.17 6.58
N ALA A 120 7.96 2.03 6.08
CA ALA A 120 9.17 2.22 6.87
C ALA A 120 9.26 3.66 7.41
N GLY A 121 8.99 4.67 6.57
CA GLY A 121 8.97 6.07 6.98
C GLY A 121 7.92 6.36 8.06
N ASN A 122 6.70 5.86 7.90
CA ASN A 122 5.63 6.04 8.88
C ASN A 122 5.96 5.36 10.23
N THR A 123 6.58 4.18 10.21
CA THR A 123 7.04 3.50 11.44
C THR A 123 8.06 4.36 12.19
N GLY A 124 9.03 4.95 11.46
CA GLY A 124 10.01 5.85 12.08
C GLY A 124 9.40 7.12 12.67
N VAL A 125 8.37 7.70 12.03
CA VAL A 125 7.63 8.85 12.58
C VAL A 125 6.88 8.48 13.86
N VAL A 126 6.23 7.31 13.87
CA VAL A 126 5.52 6.80 15.05
C VAL A 126 6.46 6.55 16.22
N ASP A 127 7.63 5.97 15.97
CA ASP A 127 8.65 5.74 17.00
C ASP A 127 9.17 7.06 17.55
N ALA A 128 9.47 8.03 16.68
CA ALA A 128 9.89 9.37 17.09
C ALA A 128 8.83 10.09 17.92
N ALA A 129 7.55 9.99 17.54
CA ALA A 129 6.44 10.55 18.30
C ALA A 129 6.30 9.90 19.68
N THR A 130 6.50 8.57 19.76
CA THR A 130 6.47 7.83 21.02
C THR A 130 7.60 8.29 21.95
N VAL A 131 8.83 8.39 21.44
CA VAL A 131 9.99 8.90 22.22
C VAL A 131 9.79 10.35 22.65
N ALA A 132 9.20 11.20 21.80
CA ALA A 132 8.91 12.59 22.15
C ALA A 132 7.90 12.70 23.29
N GLU A 133 6.86 11.87 23.27
CA GLU A 133 5.86 11.78 24.34
C GLU A 133 6.47 11.25 25.64
N GLU A 134 7.32 10.21 25.58
CA GLU A 134 8.06 9.70 26.75
C GLU A 134 8.95 10.79 27.39
N ARG A 135 9.68 11.58 26.58
CA ARG A 135 10.50 12.69 27.08
C ARG A 135 9.66 13.77 27.77
N ARG A 136 8.47 14.07 27.22
CA ARG A 136 7.55 15.04 27.83
C ARG A 136 7.15 14.61 29.25
N TYR A 137 6.97 13.32 29.52
CA TYR A 137 6.67 12.83 30.87
C TYR A 137 7.91 12.75 31.78
N MET A 138 9.11 12.52 31.24
CA MET A 138 10.34 12.50 32.05
C MET A 138 10.78 13.89 32.54
N ASP A 139 10.53 14.95 31.77
CA ASP A 139 10.93 16.34 32.10
C ASP A 139 10.22 16.91 33.35
N PHE A 140 9.11 16.31 33.80
CA PHE A 140 8.39 16.74 35.01
C PHE A 140 8.86 16.07 36.32
N THR A 141 9.87 15.18 36.29
CA THR A 141 10.24 14.35 37.45
C THR A 141 11.54 14.74 38.18
N LEU A 142 12.28 15.75 37.73
CA LEU A 142 13.49 16.21 38.42
C LEU A 142 13.28 17.58 39.08
N PRO A 143 13.06 17.65 40.41
CA PRO A 143 13.16 18.91 41.14
C PRO A 143 14.58 19.46 40.94
N SER A 144 14.71 20.75 40.62
CA SER A 144 16.01 21.41 40.66
C SER A 144 16.56 21.33 42.08
N LEU A 145 17.57 20.48 42.30
CA LEU A 145 18.33 20.49 43.54
C LEU A 145 19.15 21.78 43.57
N GLN A 146 18.69 22.77 44.34
CA GLN A 146 19.51 23.94 44.64
C GLN A 146 20.72 23.51 45.47
N PRO A 147 21.92 24.04 45.18
CA PRO A 147 23.16 23.68 45.89
C PRO A 147 23.18 24.12 47.35
#